data_AF-A0A6G1CWD2-F1
#
_entry.id   AF-A0A6G1CWD2-F1
#
_cell.length_a   1.000
_cell.length_b   1.000
_cell.length_c   1.000
_cell.angle_alpha   90.00
_cell.angle_beta   90.00
_cell.angle_gamma   90.00
#
_symmetry.space_group_name_H-M   'P 1'
#
loop_
_entity.id
_entity.type
_entity.pdbx_description
1 polymer ?
#
loop_
_entity_poly.entity_id
_entity_poly.type
_entity_poly.pdbx_seq_one_letter_code
_entity_poly.pdbx_strand_id
1 'polypeptide(L)' 'MASAFGVTVDFIDLELPRFIAAGKLHCKINKVAGVLETNRPDARNAFYQAAIKQGDFLLSRIQKLSRVIDL' A
#
# COMPACT_ATOMS: atom_id res chain seq x y z
N MET A 1 19.21 -9.28 7.30
CA MET A 1 19.00 -9.55 5.85
C MET A 1 20.31 -9.63 5.08
N ALA A 2 21.19 -8.62 5.12
CA ALA A 2 22.49 -8.61 4.42
C ALA A 2 23.31 -9.91 4.59
N SER A 3 23.48 -10.39 5.83
CA SER A 3 24.20 -11.65 6.12
C SER A 3 23.52 -12.91 5.59
N ALA A 4 22.19 -12.94 5.45
CA ALA A 4 21.46 -14.10 4.94
C ALA A 4 21.47 -14.17 3.40
N PHE A 5 21.52 -13.00 2.76
CA PHE A 5 21.61 -12.89 1.29
C PHE A 5 23.06 -12.81 0.79
N GLY A 6 24.06 -12.75 1.68
CA GLY A 6 25.48 -12.69 1.32
C GLY A 6 25.89 -11.38 0.63
N VAL A 7 25.14 -10.30 0.84
CA VAL A 7 25.35 -8.98 0.21
C VAL A 7 25.64 -7.91 1.24
N THR A 8 26.22 -6.79 0.80
CA THR A 8 26.46 -5.62 1.66
C THR A 8 25.15 -4.90 2.01
N VAL A 9 25.15 -4.22 3.15
CA VAL A 9 23.98 -3.44 3.61
C VAL A 9 23.65 -2.32 2.60
N ASP A 10 24.68 -1.71 2.00
CA ASP A 10 24.53 -0.66 1.00
C ASP A 10 23.83 -1.15 -0.28
N PHE A 11 24.07 -2.41 -0.67
CA PHE A 11 23.40 -3.00 -1.82
C PHE A 11 21.90 -3.19 -1.56
N ILE A 12 21.53 -3.64 -0.36
CA ILE A 12 20.14 -3.77 0.05
C ILE A 12 19.48 -2.38 0.11
N ASP A 13 20.15 -1.40 0.70
CA ASP A 13 19.62 -0.03 0.81
C ASP A 13 19.40 0.63 -0.57
N LEU A 14 20.14 0.22 -1.62
CA LEU A 14 19.96 0.71 -2.98
C LEU A 14 18.78 0.03 -3.71
N GLU A 15 18.66 -1.29 -3.60
CA GLU A 15 17.67 -2.05 -4.38
C GLU A 15 16.29 -2.11 -3.73
N LEU A 16 16.24 -2.18 -2.40
CA LEU A 16 14.98 -2.39 -1.66
C LEU A 16 13.97 -1.24 -1.85
N PRO A 17 14.38 0.05 -1.87
CA PRO A 17 13.46 1.16 -2.17
C PRO A 17 12.78 1.02 -3.52
N ARG A 18 13.49 0.50 -4.54
CA ARG A 18 12.95 0.29 -5.89
C ARG A 18 11.82 -0.75 -5.87
N PHE A 19 11.97 -1.82 -5.11
CA PHE A 19 10.95 -2.86 -5.00
C PHE A 19 9.72 -2.43 -4.18
N ILE A 20 9.93 -1.57 -3.17
CA ILE A 20 8.85 -0.98 -2.36
C ILE A 20 8.07 0.05 -3.21
N ALA A 21 8.76 0.92 -3.94
CA ALA A 21 8.14 1.90 -4.83
C ALA A 21 7.35 1.23 -5.97
N ALA A 22 7.84 0.10 -6.48
CA ALA A 22 7.12 -0.72 -7.47
C ALA A 22 5.91 -1.47 -6.89
N GLY A 23 5.67 -1.40 -5.57
CA GLY A 23 4.54 -2.07 -4.91
C GLY A 23 4.62 -3.59 -4.89
N LYS A 24 5.76 -4.18 -5.29
CA LYS A 24 5.98 -5.64 -5.27
C LYS A 24 6.33 -6.16 -3.88
N LEU A 25 6.81 -5.27 -3.01
CA LEU A 25 7.21 -5.60 -1.64
C LEU A 25 6.51 -4.64 -0.67
N HIS A 26 5.61 -5.19 0.16
CA HIS A 26 4.95 -4.42 1.22
C HIS A 26 5.84 -4.36 2.47
N CYS A 27 6.89 -3.56 2.40
CA CYS A 27 7.82 -3.35 3.50
C CYS A 27 8.13 -1.86 3.63
N LYS A 28 8.42 -1.43 4.84
CA LYS A 28 8.88 -0.07 5.15
C LYS A 28 10.31 -0.16 5.69
N ILE A 29 11.22 0.60 5.09
CA ILE A 29 12.61 0.70 5.54
C ILE A 29 12.67 1.72 6.68
N ASN A 30 13.14 1.29 7.85
CA ASN A 30 13.53 2.20 8.92
C ASN A 30 15.07 2.24 9.01
N LYS A 31 15.66 3.21 8.32
CA LYS A 31 17.13 3.37 8.26
C LYS A 31 17.74 3.79 9.60
N VAL A 32 16.99 4.47 10.47
CA VAL A 32 17.47 4.94 11.78
C VAL A 32 17.63 3.78 12.76
N ALA A 33 16.68 2.84 12.76
CA ALA A 33 16.74 1.64 13.58
C ALA A 33 17.52 0.49 12.90
N GLY A 34 17.80 0.59 11.59
CA GLY A 34 18.38 -0.50 10.80
C GLY A 34 17.44 -1.71 10.65
N VAL A 35 16.13 -1.51 10.82
CA VAL A 35 15.10 -2.56 10.81
C VAL A 35 14.18 -2.38 9.61
N LEU A 36 13.75 -3.52 9.06
CA LEU A 36 12.73 -3.60 8.03
C LEU A 36 11.40 -4.03 8.64
N GLU A 37 10.39 -3.16 8.55
CA GLU A 37 9.04 -3.46 8.98
C GLU A 37 8.23 -4.01 7.80
N THR A 38 7.90 -5.29 7.84
CA THR A 38 6.96 -5.90 6.91
C THR A 38 5.54 -5.54 7.33
N ASN A 39 4.89 -4.64 6.61
CA ASN A 39 3.45 -4.46 6.74
C ASN A 39 2.79 -5.44 5.79
N ARG A 40 2.41 -6.62 6.27
CA ARG A 40 1.63 -7.56 5.46
C ARG A 40 0.22 -6.97 5.39
N PRO A 41 -0.27 -6.49 4.22
CA PRO A 41 -1.63 -6.01 4.14
C PRO A 41 -2.55 -7.21 4.37
N ASP A 42 -3.25 -7.19 5.50
CA ASP A 42 -4.24 -8.21 5.82
C ASP A 42 -5.29 -8.26 4.71
N ALA A 43 -5.55 -9.46 4.19
CA ALA A 43 -6.52 -9.65 3.11
C ALA A 43 -7.90 -9.06 3.47
N ARG A 44 -8.31 -9.14 4.75
CA ARG A 44 -9.55 -8.50 5.24
C ARG A 44 -9.54 -6.99 5.10
N ASN A 45 -8.42 -6.33 5.42
CA ASN A 45 -8.36 -4.87 5.34
C ASN A 45 -8.37 -4.41 3.87
N ALA A 46 -7.75 -5.19 2.98
CA ALA A 46 -7.84 -4.94 1.53
C ALA A 46 -9.28 -5.07 1.00
N PHE A 47 -10.01 -6.12 1.39
CA PHE A 47 -11.43 -6.28 1.01
C PHE A 47 -12.31 -5.17 1.59
N TYR A 48 -12.07 -4.77 2.85
CA TYR A 48 -12.81 -3.69 3.49
C TYR A 48 -12.60 -2.34 2.77
N GLN A 49 -11.35 -2.01 2.44
CA GLN A 49 -11.02 -0.80 1.68
C GLN A 49 -11.62 -0.80 0.27
N ALA A 50 -11.64 -1.96 -0.40
CA ALA A 50 -12.29 -2.09 -1.70
C ALA A 50 -13.80 -1.86 -1.60
N ALA A 51 -14.46 -2.46 -0.60
CA ALA A 51 -15.89 -2.28 -0.37
C ALA A 51 -16.25 -0.82 -0.09
N ILE A 52 -15.46 -0.10 0.73
CA ILE A 52 -15.67 1.33 1.00
C ILE A 52 -15.54 2.14 -0.28
N LYS A 53 -14.46 1.95 -1.06
CA LYS A 53 -14.27 2.71 -2.31
C LYS A 53 -15.42 2.49 -3.30
N GLN A 54 -15.90 1.27 -3.40
CA GLN A 54 -16.99 0.94 -4.31
C GLN A 54 -18.33 1.50 -3.82
N GLY A 55 -18.54 1.54 -2.49
CA GLY A 55 -19.67 2.23 -1.87
C GLY A 55 -19.66 3.74 -2.10
N ASP A 56 -18.51 4.40 -1.93
CA ASP A 56 -18.37 5.84 -2.16
C ASP A 56 -18.64 6.22 -3.62
N PHE A 57 -18.17 5.40 -4.55
CA PHE A 57 -18.45 5.57 -5.98
C PHE A 57 -19.96 5.50 -6.30
N LEU A 58 -20.67 4.54 -5.70
CA LEU A 58 -22.12 4.41 -5.86
C LEU A 58 -22.83 5.63 -5.25
N LEU A 59 -22.43 6.05 -4.06
CA LEU A 59 -23.01 7.19 -3.37
C LEU A 59 -22.88 8.47 -4.19
N SER A 60 -21.68 8.73 -4.74
CA SER A 60 -21.42 9.89 -5.60
C SER A 60 -22.28 9.88 -6.86
N ARG A 61 -22.53 8.71 -7.45
CA ARG A 61 -23.44 8.57 -8.61
C ARG A 61 -24.89 8.85 -8.24
N ILE A 62 -25.38 8.31 -7.12
CA ILE A 62 -26.74 8.56 -6.63
C ILE A 62 -26.93 10.04 -6.30
N GLN A 63 -25.97 10.68 -5.62
CA GLN A 63 -26.02 12.10 -5.32
C GLN A 63 -26.10 12.97 -6.59
N LYS A 64 -25.33 12.62 -7.63
CA LYS A 64 -25.41 13.31 -8.93
C LYS A 64 -26.77 13.14 -9.60
N LEU A 65 -27.35 11.94 -9.55
CA LEU A 65 -28.69 11.65 -10.08
C LEU A 65 -29.79 12.40 -9.32
N SER A 66 -29.77 12.39 -7.98
CA SER A 66 -30.76 13.11 -7.15
C SER A 66 -30.77 14.59 -7.48
N ARG A 67 -29.60 15.20 -7.63
CA ARG A 67 -29.48 16.64 -7.93
C ARG A 67 -30.03 17.03 -9.30
N VAL A 68 -30.11 16.08 -10.24
CA VAL A 68 -30.71 16.29 -11.57
C VAL A 68 -32.23 16.09 -11.55
N ILE A 69 -32.74 15.28 -10.62
CA ILE A 69 -34.18 15.01 -10.48
C ILE A 69 -34.89 16.10 -9.67
N ASP A 70 -34.20 16.72 -8.71
CA ASP A 70 -34.73 17.83 -7.90
C ASP A 70 -34.75 19.19 -8.66
N LEU A 71 -34.36 19.21 -9.94
CA LEU A 71 -34.27 20.40 -10.80
C LEU A 71 -35.23 20.26 -12.00
#